data_AF-A0A521UGR1-F1
#
_entry.id   AF-A0A521UGR1-F1
#
_cell.length_a   1.000
_cell.length_b   1.000
_cell.length_c   1.000
_cell.angle_alpha   90.00
_cell.angle_beta   90.00
_cell.angle_gamma   90.00
#
_symmetry.space_group_name_H-M   'P 1'
#
loop_
_entity.id
_entity.type
_entity.pdbx_description
1 polymer ?
#
loop_
_entity_poly.entity_id
_entity_poly.type
_entity_poly.pdbx_seq_one_letter_code
_entity_poly.pdbx_strand_id
1 'polypeptide(L)' 'MAMSASILGPALKAAIDGVGDKTDRAALFEAMAQAIIDHITTNGAVTVTVTSVSGVTAGAGTSGPGTGTGTIA' A
#
# COMPACT_ATOMS: atom_id res chain seq x y z
N MET A 1 3.77 9.68 1.88
CA MET A 1 5.22 9.39 1.98
C MET A 1 5.60 8.67 0.69
N ALA A 2 6.43 9.26 -0.16
CA ALA A 2 6.85 8.58 -1.40
C ALA A 2 7.69 7.35 -1.05
N MET A 3 7.53 6.26 -1.81
CA MET A 3 8.28 5.01 -1.62
C MET A 3 9.79 5.30 -1.68
N SER A 4 10.50 5.07 -0.57
CA SER A 4 11.96 5.28 -0.49
C SER A 4 12.67 4.01 -0.04
N ALA A 5 13.90 3.82 -0.50
CA ALA A 5 14.73 2.67 -0.14
C ALA A 5 14.94 2.53 1.39
N SER A 6 14.87 3.64 2.13
CA SER A 6 14.94 3.66 3.59
C SER A 6 13.75 3.01 4.30
N ILE A 7 12.59 2.93 3.64
CA ILE A 7 11.37 2.33 4.21
C ILE A 7 11.32 0.83 3.89
N LEU A 8 11.62 0.46 2.64
CA LEU A 8 11.52 -0.94 2.18
C LEU A 8 12.78 -1.76 2.47
N GLY A 9 13.96 -1.13 2.53
CA GLY A 9 15.24 -1.79 2.74
C GLY A 9 15.31 -2.66 4.01
N PRO A 10 14.84 -2.19 5.17
CA PRO A 10 14.81 -3.01 6.39
C PRO A 10 13.93 -4.26 6.27
N ALA A 11 12.77 -4.14 5.61
CA ALA A 11 11.85 -5.26 5.40
C ALA A 11 12.45 -6.31 4.46
N LEU A 12 13.07 -5.87 3.36
CA LEU A 12 13.79 -6.75 2.44
C LEU A 12 14.97 -7.46 3.13
N LYS A 13 15.73 -6.74 3.95
CA LYS A 13 16.81 -7.33 4.74
C LYS A 13 16.27 -8.41 5.68
N ALA A 14 15.19 -8.13 6.41
CA ALA A 14 14.57 -9.10 7.31
C ALA A 14 14.05 -10.34 6.58
N ALA A 15 13.46 -10.14 5.40
CA ALA A 15 12.99 -11.24 4.55
C ALA A 15 14.16 -12.14 4.09
N ILE A 16 15.26 -11.53 3.63
CA ILE A 16 16.49 -12.25 3.26
C ILE A 16 17.05 -13.00 4.48
N ASP A 17 17.16 -12.34 5.63
CA ASP A 17 17.68 -12.93 6.86
C ASP A 17 16.87 -14.16 7.30
N GLY A 18 15.54 -14.15 7.07
CA GLY A 18 14.63 -15.26 7.37
C GLY A 18 14.75 -16.50 6.48
N VAL A 19 15.37 -16.39 5.29
CA VAL A 19 15.57 -17.55 4.40
C VAL A 19 16.65 -18.48 4.96
N GLY A 20 16.35 -19.76 5.21
CA GLY A 20 17.33 -20.69 5.81
C GLY A 20 18.60 -20.86 4.97
N ASP A 21 18.45 -21.25 3.70
CA ASP A 21 19.58 -21.39 2.77
C ASP A 21 19.76 -20.14 1.91
N LYS A 22 20.87 -19.44 2.11
CA LYS A 22 21.20 -18.21 1.37
C LYS A 22 21.79 -18.48 -0.03
N THR A 23 22.01 -19.74 -0.39
CA THR A 23 22.46 -20.13 -1.73
C THR A 23 21.27 -20.43 -2.66
N ASP A 24 20.10 -20.71 -2.09
CA ASP A 24 18.85 -20.83 -2.82
C ASP A 24 18.34 -19.44 -3.25
N ARG A 25 18.73 -19.06 -4.47
CA ARG A 25 18.35 -17.78 -5.07
C ARG A 25 16.85 -17.69 -5.30
N ALA A 26 16.17 -18.79 -5.58
CA ALA A 26 14.73 -18.77 -5.82
C ALA A 26 13.99 -18.39 -4.53
N ALA A 27 14.32 -19.05 -3.41
CA ALA A 27 13.76 -18.73 -2.11
C ALA A 27 14.05 -17.28 -1.67
N LEU A 28 15.24 -16.76 -1.96
CA LEU A 28 15.59 -15.36 -1.70
C LEU A 28 14.73 -14.37 -2.50
N PHE A 29 14.56 -14.61 -3.81
CA PHE A 29 13.73 -13.73 -4.64
C PHE A 29 12.25 -13.80 -4.27
N GLU A 30 11.74 -14.98 -3.91
CA GLU A 30 10.36 -15.13 -3.41
C GLU A 30 10.15 -14.36 -2.10
N ALA A 31 11.07 -14.49 -1.14
CA ALA A 31 10.98 -13.76 0.13
C ALA A 31 11.02 -12.24 -0.07
N MET A 32 11.86 -11.74 -0.98
CA MET A 32 11.91 -10.33 -1.35
C MET A 32 10.62 -9.86 -2.02
N ALA A 33 10.07 -10.65 -2.94
CA ALA A 33 8.81 -10.34 -3.63
C ALA A 33 7.64 -10.26 -2.64
N GLN A 34 7.56 -11.20 -1.70
CA GLN A 34 6.52 -11.19 -0.67
C GLN A 34 6.61 -9.94 0.21
N ALA A 35 7.81 -9.55 0.64
CA ALA A 35 8.00 -8.32 1.43
C ALA A 35 7.58 -7.05 0.70
N ILE A 36 7.74 -7.00 -0.63
CA ILE A 36 7.26 -5.90 -1.47
C ILE A 36 5.73 -5.89 -1.51
N ILE A 37 5.10 -7.05 -1.74
CA ILE A 37 3.63 -7.19 -1.76
C ILE A 37 3.05 -6.74 -0.43
N ASP A 38 3.56 -7.25 0.69
CA ASP A 38 3.09 -6.89 2.03
C ASP A 38 3.20 -5.38 2.29
N HIS A 39 4.31 -4.76 1.87
CA HIS A 39 4.49 -3.33 1.98
C HIS A 39 3.45 -2.55 1.17
N ILE A 40 3.21 -2.94 -0.08
CA ILE A 40 2.21 -2.31 -0.95
C ILE A 40 0.81 -2.52 -0.40
N THR A 41 0.44 -3.72 0.03
CA THR A 41 -0.89 -4.00 0.57
C THR A 41 -1.15 -3.19 1.85
N THR A 42 -0.13 -3.06 2.72
CA THR A 42 -0.24 -2.30 3.97
C THR A 42 -0.33 -0.79 3.74
N ASN A 43 0.47 -0.26 2.81
CA ASN A 43 0.65 1.19 2.65
C ASN A 43 -0.07 1.78 1.43
N GLY A 44 -0.54 0.94 0.51
CA GLY A 44 -1.23 1.31 -0.73
C GLY A 44 -2.68 1.73 -0.52
N ALA A 45 -3.19 1.69 0.71
CA ALA A 45 -4.51 2.20 1.05
C ALA A 45 -4.54 3.73 0.92
N VAL A 46 -4.98 4.21 -0.25
CA VAL A 46 -5.27 5.63 -0.45
C VAL A 46 -6.67 5.91 0.08
N THR A 47 -6.74 6.44 1.31
CA THR A 47 -8.00 6.95 1.86
C THR A 47 -8.27 8.34 1.31
N VAL A 48 -9.24 8.47 0.40
CA VAL A 48 -9.71 9.78 -0.09
C VAL A 48 -10.89 10.22 0.77
N THR A 49 -10.68 11.25 1.59
CA THR A 49 -11.76 11.88 2.34
C THR A 49 -12.28 13.08 1.56
N VAL A 50 -13.52 12.99 1.05
CA VAL A 50 -14.19 14.12 0.40
C VAL A 50 -15.05 14.83 1.44
N THR A 51 -14.58 15.95 1.97
CA THR A 51 -15.29 16.68 3.03
C THR A 51 -16.57 17.37 2.53
N SER A 52 -16.58 17.86 1.28
CA SER A 52 -17.77 18.45 0.64
C SER A 52 -17.55 18.60 -0.87
N VAL A 53 -18.63 18.51 -1.67
CA VAL A 53 -18.63 18.84 -3.10
C VAL A 53 -19.29 20.20 -3.35
N SER A 54 -18.61 21.11 -4.05
CA SER A 54 -19.15 22.42 -4.47
C SER A 54 -19.49 22.42 -5.97
N GLY A 55 -20.57 23.09 -6.37
CA GLY A 55 -20.96 23.22 -7.79
C GLY A 55 -22.00 22.22 -8.30
N VAL A 56 -22.60 21.43 -7.40
CA VAL A 56 -23.75 20.57 -7.69
C VAL A 56 -25.04 21.26 -7.23
N THR A 57 -26.06 21.29 -8.09
CA THR A 57 -27.42 21.69 -7.70
C THR A 57 -27.93 20.69 -6.67
N ALA A 58 -28.24 21.16 -5.46
CA ALA A 58 -28.72 20.31 -4.38
C ALA A 58 -30.08 19.69 -4.76
N GLY A 59 -30.16 18.35 -4.75
CA GLY A 59 -31.42 17.62 -4.69
C GLY A 59 -31.93 17.52 -3.25
N ALA A 60 -33.08 16.88 -3.00
CA ALA A 60 -33.66 16.73 -1.66
C ALA A 60 -32.80 15.94 -0.64
N GLY A 61 -31.62 15.45 -1.04
CA GLY A 61 -30.69 14.74 -0.18
C GLY A 61 -29.64 15.65 0.46
N THR A 62 -29.17 15.29 1.65
CA THR A 62 -28.05 15.94 2.32
C THR A 62 -26.71 15.50 1.72
N SER A 63 -25.93 16.43 1.19
CA SER A 63 -24.52 16.21 0.85
C SER A 63 -23.70 16.13 2.14
N GLY A 64 -23.02 15.00 2.37
CA GLY A 64 -22.13 14.78 3.52
C GLY A 64 -20.80 14.16 3.08
N PRO A 65 -19.81 14.05 3.98
CA PRO A 65 -18.53 13.47 3.65
C PRO A 65 -18.68 12.02 3.16
N GLY A 66 -18.18 11.76 1.96
CA GLY A 66 -18.19 10.43 1.34
C GLY A 66 -16.82 9.77 1.44
N THR A 67 -16.77 8.50 1.83
CA THR A 67 -15.55 7.69 1.79
C THR A 67 -15.35 7.16 0.37
N GLY A 68 -14.42 7.74 -0.38
CA GLY A 68 -13.96 7.17 -1.64
C GLY A 68 -12.86 6.15 -1.36
N THR A 69 -13.10 4.87 -1.65
CA THR A 69 -12.06 3.84 -1.61
C THR A 69 -11.67 3.46 -3.04
N GLY A 70 -10.37 3.40 -3.31
CA GLY A 70 -9.83 2.88 -4.57
C GLY A 70 -8.72 1.86 -4.30
N THR A 71 -8.76 0.73 -4.99
CA THR A 71 -7.68 -0.27 -4.99
C THR A 71 -6.85 -0.11 -6.26
N ILE A 72 -5.53 0.05 -6.11
CA ILE A 72 -4.60 -0.03 -7.24
C ILE A 72 -4.36 -1.53 -7.50
N ALA A 73 -4.71 -2.01 -8.70
CA ALA A 73 -4.43 -3.37 -9.18
C ALA A 73 -3.21 -3.36 -10.10
#